data_AF-A0A7T5RNZ9-F1
#
_entry.id   AF-A0A7T5RNZ9-F1
#
_cell.length_a   1.000
_cell.length_b   1.000
_cell.length_c   1.000
_cell.angle_alpha   90.00
_cell.angle_beta   90.00
_cell.angle_gamma   90.00
#
_symmetry.space_group_name_H-M   'P 1'
#
loop_
_entity.id
_entity.type
_entity.pdbx_description
1 polymer ?
#
loop_
_entity_poly.entity_id
_entity_poly.type
_entity_poly.pdbx_seq_one_letter_code
_entity_poly.pdbx_strand_id
1 'polypeptide(L)'
;MKNYLAQVNIGKTFGSPFGQGKGVNDLVSLAVKVGFVLAGIIIIFYFILGGYQIMSGGSSDPRAKEQGKQTITSAVIGFVIVFVAYWIVRLIEVITGSNFITNPGL
;
A
#
# COMPACT_ATOMS: atom_id res chain seq x y z
N MET A 1 -7.49 -38.86 -21.72
CA MET A 1 -8.03 -37.59 -22.24
C MET A 1 -7.65 -36.48 -21.28
N LYS A 2 -6.78 -35.55 -21.71
CA LYS A 2 -6.33 -34.42 -20.88
C LYS A 2 -7.48 -33.41 -20.81
N ASN A 3 -7.90 -33.05 -19.60
CA ASN A 3 -8.92 -32.03 -19.38
C ASN A 3 -8.35 -30.66 -19.78
N TYR A 4 -8.77 -30.15 -20.94
CA TYR A 4 -8.43 -28.81 -21.45
C TYR A 4 -9.40 -27.73 -20.94
N LEU A 5 -9.83 -27.81 -19.67
CA LEU A 5 -10.20 -26.59 -18.95
C LEU A 5 -8.88 -25.89 -18.66
N ALA A 6 -8.31 -25.28 -19.69
CA ALA A 6 -7.11 -24.49 -19.62
C ALA A 6 -7.38 -23.37 -18.61
N GLN A 7 -7.00 -23.60 -17.36
CA GLN A 7 -6.83 -22.54 -16.39
C GLN A 7 -5.72 -21.67 -16.96
N VAL A 8 -6.11 -20.66 -17.74
CA VAL A 8 -5.22 -19.57 -18.12
C VAL A 8 -4.81 -18.97 -16.78
N ASN A 9 -3.59 -19.28 -16.36
CA ASN A 9 -3.01 -18.72 -15.15
C ASN A 9 -2.61 -17.29 -15.51
N ILE A 10 -3.63 -16.41 -15.59
CA ILE A 10 -3.50 -15.02 -16.03
C ILE A 10 -2.40 -14.35 -15.23
N GLY A 11 -2.34 -14.56 -13.92
CA GLY A 11 -1.30 -13.93 -13.12
C GLY A 11 0.12 -14.52 -13.27
N LYS A 12 0.29 -15.80 -13.64
CA LYS A 12 1.63 -16.35 -13.94
C LYS A 12 2.14 -15.96 -15.33
N THR A 13 1.22 -15.74 -16.26
CA THR A 13 1.55 -15.43 -17.66
C THR A 13 1.73 -13.93 -17.89
N PHE A 14 1.00 -13.09 -17.14
CA PHE A 14 1.01 -11.63 -17.27
C PHE A 14 1.58 -10.90 -16.04
N GLY A 15 2.11 -11.62 -15.04
CA GLY A 15 2.60 -11.03 -13.80
C GLY A 15 1.52 -10.30 -12.99
N SER A 16 0.23 -10.56 -13.26
CA SER A 16 -0.86 -9.84 -12.63
C SER A 16 -1.13 -10.35 -11.22
N PRO A 17 -1.40 -9.47 -10.24
CA PRO A 17 -1.82 -9.86 -8.89
C PRO A 17 -3.21 -10.54 -8.84
N PHE A 18 -3.94 -10.56 -9.96
CA PHE A 18 -5.32 -11.03 -10.04
C PHE A 18 -5.37 -12.40 -10.74
N GLY A 19 -5.85 -13.41 -10.02
CA GLY A 19 -6.16 -14.73 -10.57
C GLY A 19 -5.02 -15.77 -10.54
N GLN A 20 -4.09 -15.69 -9.58
CA GLN A 20 -2.99 -16.66 -9.44
C GLN A 20 -3.32 -17.91 -8.61
N GLY A 21 -4.32 -17.91 -7.71
CA GLY A 21 -4.62 -19.11 -6.92
C GLY A 21 -5.96 -19.11 -6.18
N LYS A 22 -6.56 -20.30 -6.09
CA LYS A 22 -7.83 -20.62 -5.43
C LYS A 22 -7.66 -20.78 -3.90
N GLY A 23 -7.32 -19.71 -3.17
CA GLY A 23 -7.20 -19.77 -1.70
C GLY A 23 -7.30 -18.41 -1.03
N VAL A 24 -7.80 -18.38 0.21
CA VAL A 24 -7.97 -17.16 1.03
C VAL A 24 -6.65 -16.40 1.18
N ASN A 25 -5.52 -17.11 1.23
CA ASN A 25 -4.20 -16.53 1.39
C ASN A 25 -3.80 -15.63 0.22
N ASP A 26 -4.19 -15.95 -1.02
CA ASP A 26 -3.89 -15.14 -2.21
C ASP A 26 -4.69 -13.83 -2.20
N LEU A 27 -5.97 -13.90 -1.79
CA LEU A 27 -6.82 -12.73 -1.64
C LEU A 27 -6.31 -11.76 -0.56
N VAL A 28 -5.85 -12.29 0.57
CA VAL A 28 -5.24 -11.49 1.63
C VAL A 28 -3.95 -10.84 1.15
N SER A 29 -3.09 -11.59 0.46
CA SER A 29 -1.84 -11.07 -0.13
C SER A 29 -2.11 -9.91 -1.09
N LEU A 30 -3.11 -10.08 -1.95
CA LEU A 30 -3.55 -9.09 -2.92
C LEU A 30 -4.08 -7.83 -2.23
N ALA A 31 -4.99 -7.99 -1.28
CA ALA A 31 -5.60 -6.88 -0.54
C ALA A 31 -4.54 -6.04 0.16
N VAL A 32 -3.58 -6.69 0.82
CA VAL A 32 -2.51 -5.99 1.53
C VAL A 32 -1.54 -5.31 0.56
N LYS A 33 -1.11 -5.97 -0.54
CA LYS A 33 -0.26 -5.34 -1.57
C LYS A 33 -0.92 -4.10 -2.18
N VAL A 34 -2.18 -4.20 -2.58
CA VAL A 34 -2.95 -3.07 -3.12
C VAL A 34 -3.09 -1.96 -2.06
N GLY A 35 -3.36 -2.33 -0.81
CA GLY A 35 -3.45 -1.40 0.30
C GLY A 35 -2.16 -0.59 0.52
N PHE A 36 -1.00 -1.25 0.51
CA PHE A 36 0.30 -0.56 0.64
C PHE A 36 0.58 0.41 -0.52
N VAL A 37 0.27 0.00 -1.76
CA VAL A 37 0.44 0.88 -2.94
C VAL A 37 -0.46 2.10 -2.83
N LEU A 38 -1.74 1.92 -2.52
CA LEU A 38 -2.69 3.01 -2.35
C LEU A 38 -2.28 3.94 -1.21
N ALA A 39 -1.87 3.38 -0.07
CA ALA A 39 -1.41 4.16 1.08
C ALA A 39 -0.19 5.00 0.73
N GLY A 40 0.80 4.44 0.02
CA GLY A 40 1.97 5.18 -0.44
C GLY A 40 1.61 6.36 -1.34
N ILE A 41 0.69 6.15 -2.30
CA ILE A 41 0.21 7.21 -3.20
C ILE A 41 -0.50 8.32 -2.39
N ILE A 42 -1.43 7.95 -1.51
CA ILE A 42 -2.19 8.89 -0.69
C ILE A 42 -1.27 9.75 0.19
N ILE A 43 -0.26 9.14 0.81
CA ILE A 43 0.70 9.84 1.66
C ILE A 43 1.47 10.90 0.85
N ILE A 44 1.91 10.58 -0.37
CA ILE A 44 2.58 11.54 -1.26
C ILE A 44 1.68 12.74 -1.55
N PHE A 45 0.40 12.51 -1.86
CA PHE A 45 -0.56 13.60 -2.08
C PHE A 45 -0.72 14.49 -0.86
N TYR A 46 -0.83 13.92 0.34
CA TYR A 46 -0.92 14.71 1.57
C TYR A 46 0.34 15.53 1.86
N PHE A 47 1.54 14.99 1.59
CA PHE A 47 2.77 15.77 1.72
C PHE A 47 2.82 16.94 0.76
N ILE A 48 2.41 16.75 -0.50
CA ILE A 48 2.37 17.82 -1.51
C ILE A 48 1.35 18.90 -1.10
N LEU A 49 0.13 18.51 -0.75
CA LEU A 49 -0.92 19.45 -0.37
C LEU A 49 -0.58 20.20 0.93
N GLY A 50 -0.10 19.49 1.95
CA GLY A 50 0.32 20.10 3.21
C GLY A 50 1.51 21.04 3.02
N GLY A 51 2.51 20.64 2.25
CA GLY A 51 3.67 21.48 1.92
C GLY A 51 3.28 22.74 1.13
N TYR A 52 2.43 22.58 0.12
CA TYR A 52 1.89 23.70 -0.66
C TYR A 52 1.09 24.67 0.21
N GLN A 53 0.30 24.16 1.16
CA GLN A 53 -0.54 24.98 2.03
C GLN A 53 0.27 25.78 3.04
N ILE A 54 1.38 25.23 3.57
CA ILE A 54 2.33 25.98 4.41
C ILE A 54 3.04 27.06 3.60
N MET A 55 3.45 26.76 2.37
CA MET A 55 4.19 27.70 1.52
C MET A 55 3.30 28.84 0.99
N SER A 56 2.05 28.53 0.60
CA SER A 56 1.08 29.53 0.13
C SER A 56 0.48 30.36 1.27
N GLY A 57 0.36 29.80 2.49
CA GLY A 57 -0.03 30.56 3.69
C GLY A 57 1.01 31.57 4.18
N GLY A 58 2.22 31.57 3.58
CA GLY A 58 3.41 32.38 3.89
C GLY A 58 3.18 33.83 4.33
N SER A 59 2.32 34.55 3.60
CA SER A 59 2.28 36.02 3.64
C SER A 59 0.92 36.64 3.97
N SER A 60 -0.16 35.87 3.94
CA SER A 60 -1.53 36.43 3.94
C SER A 60 -2.50 35.79 4.92
N ASP A 61 -2.28 34.54 5.37
CA ASP A 61 -3.25 33.87 6.27
C ASP A 61 -2.59 32.87 7.25
N PRO A 62 -2.47 33.22 8.55
CA PRO A 62 -1.96 32.33 9.58
C PRO A 62 -2.74 31.01 9.69
N ARG A 63 -4.05 31.01 9.38
CA ARG A 63 -4.89 29.81 9.47
C ARG A 63 -4.52 28.77 8.42
N ALA A 64 -4.13 29.21 7.23
CA ALA A 64 -3.66 28.31 6.17
C ALA A 64 -2.35 27.60 6.59
N LYS A 65 -1.44 28.31 7.27
CA LYS A 65 -0.22 27.69 7.81
C LYS A 65 -0.50 26.63 8.87
N GLU A 66 -1.43 26.92 9.79
CA GLU A 66 -1.85 25.98 10.84
C GLU A 66 -2.44 24.70 10.23
N GLN A 67 -3.35 24.87 9.25
CA GLN A 67 -3.95 23.74 8.52
C GLN A 67 -2.89 22.93 7.75
N GLY A 68 -1.95 23.59 7.07
CA GLY A 68 -0.88 22.90 6.36
C GLY A 68 0.00 22.07 7.31
N LYS A 69 0.34 22.59 8.49
CA LYS A 69 1.05 21.84 9.55
C LYS A 69 0.25 20.64 10.03
N GLN A 70 -1.06 20.80 10.23
CA GLN A 70 -1.94 19.70 10.62
C GLN A 70 -1.98 18.61 9.54
N THR A 71 -2.08 18.99 8.27
CA THR A 71 -2.06 18.06 7.13
C THR A 71 -0.74 17.30 7.02
N ILE A 72 0.40 17.97 7.21
CA ILE A 72 1.69 17.25 7.24
C ILE A 72 1.76 16.30 8.44
N THR A 73 1.26 16.73 9.61
CA THR A 73 1.26 15.90 10.82
C THR A 73 0.42 14.64 10.61
N SER A 74 -0.77 14.75 10.00
CA SER A 74 -1.60 13.60 9.66
C SER A 74 -0.94 12.70 8.61
N ALA A 75 -0.25 13.27 7.61
CA ALA A 75 0.53 12.52 6.63
C ALA A 75 1.65 11.70 7.29
N VAL A 76 2.39 12.30 8.23
CA VAL A 76 3.46 11.63 8.99
C VAL A 76 2.88 10.51 9.87
N ILE A 77 1.77 10.76 10.56
CA ILE A 77 1.09 9.72 11.35
C ILE A 77 0.66 8.56 10.46
N GLY A 78 0.05 8.85 9.31
CA GLY A 78 -0.33 7.83 8.32
C GLY A 78 0.87 7.03 7.83
N PHE A 79 1.99 7.70 7.55
CA PHE A 79 3.24 7.04 7.18
C PHE A 79 3.77 6.11 8.27
N VAL A 80 3.77 6.55 9.53
CA VAL A 80 4.19 5.71 10.67
C VAL A 80 3.29 4.49 10.82
N ILE A 81 1.98 4.64 10.62
CA ILE A 81 1.04 3.51 10.67
C ILE A 81 1.38 2.47 9.59
N VAL A 82 1.58 2.91 8.34
CA VAL A 82 1.95 2.03 7.23
C VAL A 82 3.31 1.37 7.50
N PHE A 83 4.26 2.12 8.04
CA PHE A 83 5.57 1.61 8.41
C PHE A 83 5.47 0.50 9.46
N VAL A 84 4.69 0.70 10.53
CA VAL A 84 4.47 -0.33 11.56
C VAL A 84 3.69 -1.52 11.00
N ALA A 85 2.70 -1.29 10.14
CA ALA A 85 1.94 -2.35 9.51
C ALA A 85 2.83 -3.29 8.69
N TYR A 86 3.86 -2.78 8.01
CA TYR A 86 4.84 -3.59 7.30
C TYR A 86 5.56 -4.57 8.25
N TRP A 87 6.00 -4.10 9.41
CA TRP A 87 6.66 -4.95 10.40
C TRP A 87 5.73 -6.03 10.97
N ILE A 88 4.46 -5.69 11.22
CA ILE A 88 3.46 -6.66 11.67
C ILE A 88 3.25 -7.74 10.62
N VAL A 89 3.05 -7.36 9.35
CA VAL A 89 2.89 -8.32 8.26
C VAL A 89 4.13 -9.20 8.13
N ARG A 90 5.33 -8.62 8.24
CA ARG A 90 6.58 -9.37 8.19
C ARG A 90 6.68 -10.40 9.29
N LEU A 91 6.25 -10.07 10.50
CA LEU A 91 6.22 -11.01 11.62
C LEU A 91 5.23 -12.17 11.36
N ILE A 92 4.06 -11.87 10.80
CA ILE A 92 3.07 -12.89 10.41
C ILE A 92 3.64 -13.84 9.35
N GLU A 93 4.36 -13.33 8.35
CA GLU A 93 5.03 -14.17 7.34
C GLU A 93 6.04 -15.14 7.96
N VAL A 94 6.83 -14.66 8.93
CA VAL A 94 7.83 -15.48 9.64
C VAL A 94 7.16 -16.60 10.43
N ILE A 95 6.06 -16.31 11.14
CA ILE A 95 5.33 -17.30 11.96
C ILE A 95 4.58 -18.30 11.07
N THR A 96 4.00 -17.83 9.96
CA THR A 96 3.19 -18.67 9.06
C THR A 96 4.07 -19.44 8.04
N GLY A 97 5.38 -19.18 8.01
CA GLY A 97 6.33 -19.82 7.10
C GLY A 97 6.06 -19.57 5.61
N SER A 98 5.22 -18.59 5.29
CA SER A 98 4.72 -18.34 3.95
C SER A 98 4.91 -16.87 3.58
N ASN A 99 5.58 -16.65 2.45
CA ASN A 99 5.96 -15.32 1.98
C ASN A 99 4.90 -14.81 0.99
N PHE A 100 3.85 -14.20 1.53
CA PHE A 100 2.72 -13.67 0.77
C PHE A 100 2.99 -12.30 0.13
N ILE A 101 3.84 -11.49 0.76
CA ILE A 101 4.10 -10.11 0.37
C ILE A 101 5.57 -9.91 0.01
N THR A 102 6.49 -10.53 0.76
CA THR A 102 7.94 -10.31 0.61
C THR A 102 8.60 -11.18 -0.46
N ASN A 103 7.93 -12.22 -0.97
CA ASN A 103 8.45 -13.02 -2.09
C ASN A 103 7.70 -12.69 -3.39
N PRO A 104 8.17 -11.73 -4.20
CA PRO A 104 7.84 -11.72 -5.60
C PRO A 104 8.59 -12.91 -6.21
N GLY A 105 7.88 -14.01 -6.46
CA GLY A 105 8.43 -15.12 -7.22
C GLY A 105 8.90 -14.61 -8.58
N LEU A 106 10.21 -14.42 -8.70
CA LEU A 106 10.96 -14.76 -9.91
C LEU A 106 11.40 -16.21 -9.77
#